data_AF-A0A6I9PH82-F1
#
_entry.id   AF-A0A6I9PH82-F1
#
_cell.length_a   1.000
_cell.length_b   1.000
_cell.length_c   1.000
_cell.angle_alpha   90.00
_cell.angle_beta   90.00
_cell.angle_gamma   90.00
#
_symmetry.space_group_name_H-M   'P 1'
#
loop_
_entity.id
_entity.type
_entity.pdbx_description
1 polymer ?
#
loop_
_entity_poly.entity_id
_entity_poly.type
_entity_poly.pdbx_seq_one_letter_code
_entity_poly.pdbx_strand_id
1 'polypeptide(L)'
;MPMVRAVPRGYTVCADAYLTPKIHQYLKGFTSGFKGGLKDVDVLFMQSDGGLTPMDQFCGSRAVLSGPAGGVVGYAITSYNQMEKKPVIGFDMGGTSTDVSRYAGQYEHVFEATTAGVTLQAPQLDINTVAAGGGSRLFFRSGMFVVGPESAGAHPGPACYRKGGPLTVTDANLALGRLLPSFFPKIFGPGENEALSSEETMKHFHRLSKEINLFLSSKQSQVTANGANGSGSEMSVEEVAMGFIRVANEAMCRPIRALTQAKGHDTSQHVLACFGGAGGQHACAIARALGMKTVFIHK
;
A
#
# COMPACT_ATOMS: atom_id res chain seq x y z
N MET A 1 -21.95 -8.50 -20.47
CA MET A 1 -23.18 -7.82 -20.93
C MET A 1 -22.78 -6.59 -21.75
N PRO A 2 -23.41 -6.32 -22.90
CA PRO A 2 -23.25 -5.04 -23.58
C PRO A 2 -23.84 -3.95 -22.68
N MET A 3 -23.01 -2.99 -22.28
CA MET A 3 -23.45 -1.87 -21.44
C MET A 3 -23.87 -0.66 -22.28
N VAL A 4 -24.74 0.17 -21.73
CA VAL A 4 -25.05 1.49 -22.30
C VAL A 4 -23.91 2.46 -21.98
N ARG A 5 -23.78 3.54 -22.79
CA ARG A 5 -22.72 4.58 -22.78
C ARG A 5 -21.51 4.29 -23.69
N ALA A 6 -21.38 5.07 -24.76
CA ALA A 6 -20.31 4.89 -25.76
C ALA A 6 -18.91 5.26 -25.23
N VAL A 7 -18.80 6.29 -24.38
CA VAL A 7 -17.50 6.81 -23.91
C VAL A 7 -16.80 5.85 -22.93
N PRO A 8 -17.40 5.42 -21.79
CA PRO A 8 -16.76 4.46 -20.88
C PRO A 8 -16.48 3.11 -21.54
N ARG A 9 -17.35 2.68 -22.47
CA ARG A 9 -17.10 1.49 -23.30
C ARG A 9 -15.89 1.66 -24.20
N GLY A 10 -15.76 2.82 -24.85
CA GLY A 10 -14.58 3.17 -25.64
C GLY A 10 -13.30 3.07 -24.82
N TYR A 11 -13.29 3.66 -23.62
CA TYR A 11 -12.13 3.57 -22.71
C TYR A 11 -11.81 2.14 -22.31
N THR A 12 -12.82 1.33 -21.97
CA THR A 12 -12.64 -0.07 -21.61
C THR A 12 -12.05 -0.88 -22.76
N VAL A 13 -12.58 -0.70 -23.97
CA VAL A 13 -12.08 -1.39 -25.18
C VAL A 13 -10.65 -0.95 -25.50
N CYS A 14 -10.34 0.35 -25.41
CA CYS A 14 -8.99 0.87 -25.60
C CYS A 14 -8.01 0.28 -24.58
N ALA A 15 -8.39 0.25 -23.30
CA ALA A 15 -7.55 -0.33 -22.25
C ALA A 15 -7.33 -1.84 -22.46
N ASP A 16 -8.39 -2.59 -22.80
CA ASP A 16 -8.28 -4.02 -23.09
C ASP A 16 -7.37 -4.28 -24.30
N ALA A 17 -7.60 -3.59 -25.41
CA ALA A 17 -6.78 -3.72 -26.62
C ALA A 17 -5.30 -3.34 -26.38
N TYR A 18 -5.04 -2.39 -25.49
CA TYR A 18 -3.69 -1.98 -25.10
C TYR A 18 -2.99 -3.02 -24.22
N LEU A 19 -3.70 -3.57 -23.23
CA LEU A 19 -3.13 -4.46 -22.20
C LEU A 19 -3.09 -5.93 -22.62
N THR A 20 -4.11 -6.43 -23.30
CA THR A 20 -4.25 -7.86 -23.65
C THR A 20 -3.03 -8.42 -24.42
N PRO A 21 -2.44 -7.73 -25.41
CA PRO A 21 -1.22 -8.22 -26.06
C PRO A 21 -0.03 -8.38 -25.11
N LYS A 22 0.12 -7.49 -24.12
CA LYS A 22 1.18 -7.58 -23.11
C LYS A 22 0.95 -8.73 -22.15
N ILE A 23 -0.32 -8.97 -21.78
CA ILE A 23 -0.72 -10.13 -20.98
C ILE A 23 -0.40 -11.42 -21.73
N HIS A 24 -0.78 -11.54 -23.00
CA HIS A 24 -0.45 -12.73 -23.79
C HIS A 24 1.05 -12.97 -23.91
N GLN A 25 1.86 -11.91 -24.02
CA GLN A 25 3.32 -12.03 -24.00
C GLN A 25 3.83 -12.56 -22.64
N TYR A 26 3.31 -12.03 -21.53
CA TYR A 26 3.60 -12.52 -20.18
C TYR A 26 3.22 -13.99 -20.01
N LEU A 27 2.01 -14.38 -20.42
CA LEU A 27 1.52 -15.76 -20.31
C LEU A 27 2.35 -16.75 -21.13
N LYS A 28 2.79 -16.35 -22.33
CA LYS A 28 3.74 -17.14 -23.14
C LYS A 28 5.08 -17.32 -22.42
N GLY A 29 5.60 -16.25 -21.81
CA GLY A 29 6.82 -16.31 -21.00
C GLY A 29 6.65 -17.25 -19.79
N PHE A 30 5.57 -17.07 -19.03
CA PHE A 30 5.23 -17.90 -17.88
C PHE A 30 5.14 -19.37 -18.26
N THR A 31 4.33 -19.72 -19.27
CA THR A 31 4.16 -21.12 -19.72
C THR A 31 5.45 -21.74 -20.26
N SER A 32 6.32 -20.96 -20.89
CA SER A 32 7.62 -21.46 -21.39
C SER A 32 8.58 -21.92 -20.28
N GLY A 33 8.37 -21.44 -19.05
CA GLY A 33 9.16 -21.85 -17.88
C GLY A 33 8.84 -23.26 -17.36
N PHE A 34 7.75 -23.88 -17.85
CA PHE A 34 7.30 -25.20 -17.39
C PHE A 34 7.46 -26.26 -18.47
N LYS A 35 7.88 -27.46 -18.05
CA LYS A 35 7.98 -28.63 -18.94
C LYS A 35 6.60 -28.92 -19.56
N GLY A 36 6.56 -29.04 -20.88
CA GLY A 36 5.32 -29.31 -21.61
C GLY A 36 4.37 -28.12 -21.74
N GLY A 37 4.75 -26.92 -21.26
CA GLY A 37 3.95 -25.70 -21.43
C GLY A 37 2.61 -25.71 -20.71
N LEU A 38 2.49 -26.46 -19.60
CA LEU A 38 1.27 -26.60 -18.79
C LEU A 38 0.06 -27.19 -19.55
N LYS A 39 0.26 -27.89 -20.66
CA LYS A 39 -0.83 -28.45 -21.49
C LYS A 39 -1.74 -29.44 -20.76
N ASP A 40 -1.21 -30.14 -19.75
CA ASP A 40 -1.92 -31.16 -18.98
C ASP A 40 -2.36 -30.65 -17.59
N VAL A 41 -2.29 -29.33 -17.35
CA VAL A 41 -2.62 -28.70 -16.07
C VAL A 41 -3.71 -27.66 -16.30
N ASP A 42 -4.76 -27.69 -15.47
CA ASP A 42 -5.75 -26.63 -15.47
C ASP A 42 -5.19 -25.39 -14.76
N VAL A 43 -4.89 -24.35 -15.53
CA VAL A 43 -4.28 -23.11 -15.03
C VAL A 43 -5.31 -22.00 -15.05
N LEU A 44 -5.66 -21.56 -13.84
CA LEU A 44 -6.63 -20.49 -13.62
C LEU A 44 -5.95 -19.21 -13.14
N PHE A 45 -6.42 -18.08 -13.64
CA PHE A 45 -5.96 -16.74 -13.30
C PHE A 45 -7.05 -15.98 -12.54
N MET A 46 -6.64 -15.28 -11.49
CA MET A 46 -7.50 -14.35 -10.75
C MET A 46 -7.89 -13.18 -11.64
N GLN A 47 -9.17 -12.79 -11.58
CA GLN A 47 -9.73 -11.63 -12.25
C GLN A 47 -10.06 -10.52 -11.24
N SER A 48 -10.25 -9.30 -11.74
CA SER A 48 -10.61 -8.12 -10.95
C SER A 48 -11.88 -8.29 -10.12
N ASP A 49 -12.80 -9.17 -10.51
CA ASP A 49 -14.07 -9.44 -9.83
C ASP A 49 -13.97 -10.48 -8.70
N GLY A 50 -12.76 -11.01 -8.45
CA GLY A 50 -12.51 -12.07 -7.46
C GLY A 50 -12.76 -13.49 -7.99
N GLY A 51 -13.16 -13.62 -9.26
CA GLY A 51 -13.33 -14.91 -9.93
C GLY A 51 -12.04 -15.43 -10.54
N LEU A 52 -12.07 -16.71 -10.92
CA LEU A 52 -10.99 -17.37 -11.66
C LEU A 52 -11.40 -17.57 -13.12
N THR A 53 -10.44 -17.44 -14.04
CA THR A 53 -10.65 -17.73 -15.47
C THR A 53 -9.51 -18.58 -16.02
N PRO A 54 -9.78 -19.46 -17.00
CA PRO A 54 -8.73 -20.11 -17.78
C PRO A 54 -7.77 -19.10 -18.41
N MET A 55 -6.50 -19.49 -18.54
CA MET A 55 -5.41 -18.66 -19.05
C MET A 55 -5.68 -18.05 -20.43
N ASP A 56 -6.32 -18.79 -21.33
CA ASP A 56 -6.64 -18.37 -22.70
C ASP A 56 -7.76 -17.33 -22.78
N GLN A 57 -8.53 -17.15 -21.70
CA GLN A 57 -9.61 -16.19 -21.57
C GLN A 57 -9.23 -14.95 -20.74
N PHE A 58 -8.00 -14.90 -20.23
CA PHE A 58 -7.55 -13.79 -19.40
C PHE A 58 -7.20 -12.56 -20.24
N CYS A 59 -7.93 -11.46 -20.04
CA CYS A 59 -7.81 -10.22 -20.81
C CYS A 59 -7.56 -8.98 -19.95
N GLY A 60 -7.11 -7.90 -20.60
CA GLY A 60 -6.68 -6.65 -19.96
C GLY A 60 -7.70 -6.03 -19.03
N SER A 61 -8.93 -5.86 -19.50
CA SER A 61 -10.04 -5.24 -18.75
C SER A 61 -10.41 -5.98 -17.47
N ARG A 62 -10.12 -7.29 -17.40
CA ARG A 62 -10.38 -8.16 -16.24
C ARG A 62 -9.13 -8.49 -15.43
N ALA A 63 -7.96 -8.00 -15.87
CA ALA A 63 -6.69 -8.21 -15.18
C ALA A 63 -6.33 -7.06 -14.23
N VAL A 64 -6.91 -5.87 -14.43
CA VAL A 64 -6.60 -4.68 -13.62
C VAL A 64 -7.01 -4.92 -12.17
N LEU A 65 -6.06 -4.84 -11.24
CA LEU A 65 -6.27 -5.13 -9.80
C LEU A 65 -6.61 -6.61 -9.48
N SER A 66 -6.27 -7.57 -10.35
CA SER A 66 -6.50 -9.00 -10.06
C SER A 66 -5.70 -9.52 -8.85
N GLY A 67 -4.49 -9.00 -8.62
CA GLY A 67 -3.68 -9.35 -7.45
C GLY A 67 -4.37 -8.97 -6.13
N PRO A 68 -4.70 -7.68 -5.92
CA PRO A 68 -5.48 -7.23 -4.77
C PRO A 68 -6.82 -7.98 -4.62
N ALA A 69 -7.52 -8.28 -5.72
CA ALA A 69 -8.76 -9.06 -5.68
C ALA A 69 -8.57 -10.45 -5.05
N GLY A 70 -7.46 -11.14 -5.35
CA GLY A 70 -7.09 -12.39 -4.69
C GLY A 70 -6.87 -12.20 -3.18
N GLY A 71 -6.25 -11.08 -2.77
CA GLY A 71 -6.14 -10.68 -1.37
C GLY A 71 -7.50 -10.51 -0.69
N VAL A 72 -8.46 -9.88 -1.39
CA VAL A 72 -9.84 -9.72 -0.89
C VAL A 72 -10.52 -11.06 -0.63
N VAL A 73 -10.47 -11.96 -1.59
CA VAL A 73 -11.03 -13.32 -1.45
C VAL A 73 -10.35 -14.05 -0.29
N GLY A 74 -9.02 -13.96 -0.18
CA GLY A 74 -8.24 -14.61 0.87
C GLY A 74 -8.61 -14.14 2.27
N TYR A 75 -8.59 -12.83 2.54
CA TYR A 75 -8.91 -12.33 3.89
C TYR A 75 -10.39 -12.51 4.21
N ALA A 76 -11.30 -12.39 3.23
CA ALA A 76 -12.74 -12.57 3.44
C ALA A 76 -13.05 -13.95 3.99
N ILE A 77 -12.48 -15.00 3.38
CA ILE A 77 -12.71 -16.40 3.78
C ILE A 77 -12.05 -16.73 5.12
N THR A 78 -10.86 -16.19 5.37
CA THR A 78 -10.06 -16.54 6.55
C THR A 78 -10.38 -15.72 7.80
N SER A 79 -10.94 -14.51 7.63
CA SER A 79 -11.16 -13.56 8.73
C SER A 79 -12.62 -13.39 9.11
N TYR A 80 -13.56 -13.64 8.18
CA TYR A 80 -14.97 -13.43 8.46
C TYR A 80 -15.57 -14.63 9.18
N ASN A 81 -15.96 -14.43 10.44
CA ASN A 81 -16.64 -15.45 11.23
C ASN A 81 -18.16 -15.39 10.99
N GLN A 82 -18.74 -16.48 10.48
CA GLN A 82 -20.18 -16.58 10.16
C GLN A 82 -21.11 -16.50 11.40
N MET A 83 -20.60 -16.81 12.60
CA MET A 83 -21.35 -16.69 13.85
C MET A 83 -21.34 -15.26 14.37
N GLU A 84 -20.17 -14.60 14.38
CA GLU A 84 -20.05 -13.21 14.86
C GLU A 84 -20.56 -12.18 13.85
N LYS A 85 -20.49 -12.50 12.55
CA LYS A 85 -20.88 -11.64 11.42
C LYS A 85 -20.26 -10.23 11.45
N LYS A 86 -19.12 -10.06 12.13
CA LYS A 86 -18.40 -8.79 12.16
C LYS A 86 -17.80 -8.50 10.78
N PRO A 87 -18.08 -7.32 10.20
CA PRO A 87 -17.43 -6.89 8.98
C PRO A 87 -15.90 -6.83 9.14
N VAL A 88 -15.19 -7.10 8.05
CA VAL A 88 -13.73 -7.13 8.00
C VAL A 88 -13.25 -6.09 6.98
N ILE A 89 -12.19 -5.37 7.34
CA ILE A 89 -11.47 -4.49 6.42
C ILE A 89 -10.15 -5.16 6.07
N GLY A 90 -9.95 -5.43 4.79
CA GLY A 90 -8.65 -5.86 4.27
C GLY A 90 -7.70 -4.68 4.19
N PHE A 91 -6.47 -4.89 4.63
CA PHE A 91 -5.38 -3.94 4.56
C PHE A 91 -4.12 -4.65 4.07
N ASP A 92 -3.86 -4.51 2.76
CA ASP A 92 -2.67 -5.04 2.10
C ASP A 92 -1.66 -3.92 1.91
N MET A 93 -0.56 -3.91 2.65
CA MET A 93 0.48 -2.91 2.45
C MET A 93 1.77 -3.55 1.94
N GLY A 94 2.14 -3.15 0.73
CA GLY A 94 3.39 -3.53 0.08
C GLY A 94 4.47 -2.46 0.15
N GLY A 95 5.45 -2.57 -0.76
CA GLY A 95 6.54 -1.60 -0.90
C GLY A 95 6.13 -0.31 -1.62
N THR A 96 5.05 -0.28 -2.39
CA THR A 96 4.71 0.89 -3.22
C THR A 96 3.34 1.48 -2.87
N SER A 97 2.37 0.61 -2.61
CA SER A 97 0.98 0.99 -2.37
C SER A 97 0.40 0.20 -1.21
N THR A 98 -0.78 0.65 -0.80
CA THR A 98 -1.68 -0.07 0.10
C THR A 98 -3.01 -0.26 -0.60
N ASP A 99 -3.53 -1.47 -0.61
CA ASP A 99 -4.86 -1.81 -1.10
C ASP A 99 -5.79 -2.07 0.08
N VAL A 100 -6.95 -1.41 0.09
CA VAL A 100 -7.97 -1.58 1.14
C VAL A 100 -9.33 -1.92 0.54
N SER A 101 -10.06 -2.80 1.22
CA SER A 101 -11.40 -3.22 0.82
C SER A 101 -12.22 -3.64 2.03
N ARG A 102 -13.52 -3.85 1.81
CA ARG A 102 -14.47 -4.26 2.85
C ARG A 102 -15.14 -5.58 2.48
N TYR A 103 -15.33 -6.43 3.49
CA TYR A 103 -16.16 -7.62 3.39
C TYR A 103 -17.11 -7.72 4.57
N ALA A 104 -18.39 -7.94 4.31
CA ALA A 104 -19.44 -8.03 5.33
C ALA A 104 -20.43 -9.17 5.06
N GLY A 105 -19.90 -10.35 4.73
CA GLY A 105 -20.69 -11.54 4.37
C GLY A 105 -21.02 -11.65 2.88
N GLN A 106 -20.72 -10.62 2.10
CA GLN A 106 -20.77 -10.61 0.65
C GLN A 106 -19.65 -9.72 0.08
N TYR A 107 -19.22 -10.02 -1.13
CA TYR A 107 -18.27 -9.19 -1.87
C TYR A 107 -18.95 -7.92 -2.37
N GLU A 108 -18.30 -6.77 -2.20
CA GLU A 108 -18.74 -5.51 -2.79
C GLU A 108 -18.12 -5.38 -4.19
N HIS A 109 -18.98 -5.29 -5.22
CA HIS A 109 -18.56 -5.08 -6.60
C HIS A 109 -18.90 -3.67 -7.08
N VAL A 110 -17.99 -3.08 -7.85
CA VAL A 110 -18.20 -1.88 -8.66
C VAL A 110 -18.18 -2.26 -10.14
N PHE A 111 -18.99 -1.56 -10.94
CA PHE A 111 -19.11 -1.81 -12.38
C PHE A 111 -18.49 -0.70 -13.24
N GLU A 112 -18.05 0.37 -12.59
CA GLU A 112 -17.35 1.50 -13.19
C GLU A 112 -16.28 1.97 -12.19
N ALA A 113 -15.01 1.88 -12.58
CA ALA A 113 -13.89 2.26 -11.73
C ALA A 113 -12.85 3.03 -12.56
N THR A 114 -12.24 4.05 -11.96
CA THR A 114 -11.20 4.84 -12.63
C THR A 114 -9.83 4.51 -12.05
N THR A 115 -8.97 3.93 -12.88
CA THR A 115 -7.60 3.57 -12.51
C THR A 115 -6.63 4.33 -13.39
N ALA A 116 -5.69 5.06 -12.78
CA ALA A 116 -4.70 5.90 -13.48
C ALA A 116 -5.33 6.86 -14.53
N GLY A 117 -6.52 7.39 -14.22
CA GLY A 117 -7.26 8.31 -15.10
C GLY A 117 -8.06 7.65 -16.23
N VAL A 118 -8.07 6.31 -16.31
CA VAL A 118 -8.87 5.56 -17.29
C VAL A 118 -10.05 4.89 -16.60
N THR A 119 -11.26 5.23 -17.06
CA THR A 119 -12.49 4.61 -16.56
C THR A 119 -12.75 3.28 -17.26
N LEU A 120 -12.76 2.21 -16.47
CA LEU A 120 -13.09 0.85 -16.89
C LEU A 120 -14.51 0.52 -16.48
N GLN A 121 -15.28 0.00 -17.44
CA GLN A 121 -16.65 -0.42 -17.29
C GLN A 121 -16.73 -1.95 -17.30
N ALA A 122 -16.21 -2.56 -16.23
CA ALA A 122 -16.19 -4.00 -16.02
C ALA A 122 -16.47 -4.29 -14.53
N PRO A 123 -17.05 -5.46 -14.18
CA PRO A 123 -17.18 -5.87 -12.79
C PRO A 123 -15.81 -5.99 -12.13
N GLN A 124 -15.65 -5.36 -10.97
CA GLN A 124 -14.43 -5.41 -10.15
C GLN A 124 -14.82 -5.41 -8.67
N LEU A 125 -14.01 -6.02 -7.82
CA LEU A 125 -14.14 -5.84 -6.38
C LEU A 125 -13.85 -4.38 -6.00
N ASP A 126 -14.59 -3.85 -5.03
CA ASP A 126 -14.38 -2.50 -4.54
C ASP A 126 -13.10 -2.41 -3.69
N ILE A 127 -12.02 -2.06 -4.37
CA ILE A 127 -10.68 -1.94 -3.80
C ILE A 127 -10.22 -0.50 -4.00
N ASN A 128 -9.86 0.15 -2.89
CA ASN A 128 -9.26 1.47 -2.92
C ASN A 128 -7.76 1.34 -2.70
N THR A 129 -6.98 1.68 -3.73
CA THR A 129 -5.51 1.72 -3.65
C THR A 129 -5.05 3.12 -3.26
N VAL A 130 -4.14 3.21 -2.29
CA VAL A 130 -3.44 4.45 -1.95
C VAL A 130 -1.95 4.32 -2.22
N ALA A 131 -1.36 5.39 -2.76
CA ALA A 131 0.08 5.52 -3.01
C ALA A 131 0.89 5.75 -1.70
N ALA A 132 0.64 4.89 -0.71
CA ALA A 132 1.35 4.83 0.55
C ALA A 132 1.78 3.38 0.77
N GLY A 133 3.07 3.11 0.77
CA GLY A 133 3.68 1.81 1.01
C GLY A 133 5.02 1.97 1.70
N GLY A 134 5.76 0.87 1.93
CA GLY A 134 7.06 0.93 2.61
C GLY A 134 8.08 1.84 1.90
N GLY A 135 8.07 1.87 0.58
CA GLY A 135 8.94 2.70 -0.26
C GLY A 135 8.43 4.11 -0.51
N SER A 136 7.31 4.54 0.09
CA SER A 136 6.85 5.94 -0.05
C SER A 136 7.90 6.89 0.53
N ARG A 137 8.31 7.87 -0.28
CA ARG A 137 9.42 8.76 0.02
C ARG A 137 9.04 9.78 1.08
N LEU A 138 10.01 10.15 1.92
CA LEU A 138 9.85 11.13 2.98
C LEU A 138 10.40 12.49 2.53
N PHE A 139 9.61 13.54 2.68
CA PHE A 139 10.01 14.91 2.37
C PHE A 139 9.65 15.85 3.51
N PHE A 140 10.51 16.82 3.75
CA PHE A 140 10.16 18.00 4.54
C PHE A 140 9.99 19.18 3.60
N ARG A 141 8.80 19.77 3.56
CA ARG A 141 8.49 20.89 2.65
C ARG A 141 7.80 21.99 3.42
N SER A 142 8.44 23.16 3.49
CA SER A 142 7.88 24.37 4.10
C SER A 142 7.37 24.19 5.54
N GLY A 143 8.04 23.36 6.35
CA GLY A 143 7.64 23.09 7.73
C GLY A 143 6.71 21.88 7.92
N MET A 144 6.36 21.17 6.84
CA MET A 144 5.45 20.03 6.88
C MET A 144 6.17 18.72 6.53
N PHE A 145 5.82 17.68 7.26
CA PHE A 145 6.15 16.29 6.95
C PHE A 145 5.24 15.81 5.81
N VAL A 146 5.83 15.33 4.72
CA VAL A 146 5.12 14.84 3.54
C VAL A 146 5.62 13.43 3.22
N VAL A 147 4.68 12.50 2.99
CA VAL A 147 4.97 11.11 2.63
C VAL A 147 4.34 10.80 1.28
N GLY A 148 5.16 10.40 0.31
CA GLY A 148 4.71 10.14 -1.06
C GLY A 148 4.17 11.40 -1.77
N PRO A 149 3.44 11.23 -2.90
CA PRO A 149 3.04 9.95 -3.52
C PRO A 149 4.19 9.21 -4.20
N GLU A 150 5.36 9.85 -4.35
CA GLU A 150 6.53 9.25 -4.98
C GLU A 150 7.04 8.05 -4.19
N SER A 151 7.31 6.93 -4.88
CA SER A 151 7.87 5.71 -4.31
C SER A 151 9.32 5.52 -4.77
N ALA A 152 10.16 4.96 -3.89
CA ALA A 152 11.50 4.53 -4.24
C ALA A 152 11.53 3.15 -4.95
N GLY A 153 10.38 2.45 -5.02
CA GLY A 153 10.27 1.12 -5.60
C GLY A 153 11.19 0.10 -4.91
N ALA A 154 11.64 -0.90 -5.67
CA ALA A 154 12.65 -1.87 -5.22
C ALA A 154 14.08 -1.46 -5.64
N HIS A 155 14.21 -0.65 -6.68
CA HIS A 155 15.48 -0.13 -7.18
C HIS A 155 15.35 1.35 -7.55
N PRO A 156 16.13 2.27 -6.95
CA PRO A 156 17.15 2.01 -5.92
C PRO A 156 16.57 1.57 -4.57
N GLY A 157 15.26 1.71 -4.36
CA GLY A 157 14.59 1.34 -3.12
C GLY A 157 14.87 2.30 -1.95
N PRO A 158 14.41 1.96 -0.73
CA PRO A 158 14.77 2.65 0.51
C PRO A 158 16.26 2.88 0.70
N ALA A 159 16.65 3.92 1.45
CA ALA A 159 18.06 4.19 1.76
C ALA A 159 18.75 2.99 2.42
N CYS A 160 18.03 2.28 3.30
CA CYS A 160 18.48 1.08 3.96
C CYS A 160 18.81 -0.09 3.02
N TYR A 161 18.44 -0.02 1.73
CA TYR A 161 18.77 -1.04 0.73
C TYR A 161 20.19 -0.89 0.16
N ARG A 162 20.95 0.15 0.56
CA ARG A 162 22.37 0.36 0.16
C ARG A 162 22.58 0.55 -1.35
N LYS A 163 21.54 0.97 -2.10
CA LYS A 163 21.60 1.22 -3.56
C LYS A 163 21.45 2.72 -3.91
N GLY A 164 21.75 3.63 -2.97
CA GLY A 164 21.65 5.08 -3.18
C GLY A 164 20.22 5.63 -3.11
N GLY A 165 19.32 4.92 -2.41
CA GLY A 165 17.91 5.27 -2.27
C GLY A 165 17.64 6.49 -1.36
N PRO A 166 16.46 7.15 -1.51
CA PRO A 166 16.01 8.20 -0.59
C PRO A 166 15.48 7.63 0.74
N LEU A 167 15.22 8.49 1.72
CA LEU A 167 14.44 8.11 2.90
C LEU A 167 13.00 7.74 2.53
N THR A 168 12.52 6.64 3.11
CA THR A 168 11.19 6.07 2.91
C THR A 168 10.52 5.65 4.22
N VAL A 169 9.25 5.23 4.17
CA VAL A 169 8.53 4.66 5.32
C VAL A 169 9.26 3.46 5.93
N THR A 170 9.89 2.61 5.10
CA THR A 170 10.73 1.49 5.56
C THR A 170 11.92 1.99 6.38
N ASP A 171 12.59 3.05 5.93
CA ASP A 171 13.69 3.67 6.68
C ASP A 171 13.21 4.23 8.02
N ALA A 172 12.03 4.87 8.06
CA ALA A 172 11.45 5.37 9.31
C ALA A 172 11.14 4.22 10.29
N ASN A 173 10.56 3.11 9.83
CA ASN A 173 10.32 1.94 10.67
C ASN A 173 11.64 1.29 11.14
N LEU A 174 12.70 1.30 10.32
CA LEU A 174 14.02 0.82 10.72
C LEU A 174 14.67 1.74 11.77
N ALA A 175 14.62 3.06 11.59
CA ALA A 175 15.13 4.04 12.55
C ALA A 175 14.45 3.92 13.92
N LEU A 176 13.16 3.57 13.94
CA LEU A 176 12.37 3.34 15.16
C LEU A 176 12.58 1.95 15.76
N GLY A 177 13.45 1.11 15.19
CA GLY A 177 13.71 -0.25 15.67
C GLY A 177 12.55 -1.23 15.46
N ARG A 178 11.57 -0.91 14.61
CA ARG A 178 10.43 -1.80 14.29
C ARG A 178 10.81 -2.89 13.30
N LEU A 179 11.84 -2.64 12.49
CA LEU A 179 12.46 -3.62 11.62
C LEU A 179 13.74 -4.14 12.26
N LEU A 180 13.90 -5.46 12.29
CA LEU A 180 15.08 -6.14 12.80
C LEU A 180 15.90 -6.68 11.61
N PRO A 181 17.03 -6.05 11.23
CA PRO A 181 17.81 -6.46 10.06
C PRO A 181 18.24 -7.93 10.06
N SER A 182 18.45 -8.52 11.23
CA SER A 182 18.84 -9.94 11.39
C SER A 182 17.80 -10.94 10.89
N PHE A 183 16.53 -10.54 10.81
CA PHE A 183 15.43 -11.39 10.33
C PHE A 183 15.13 -11.20 8.83
N PHE A 184 15.84 -10.29 8.16
CA PHE A 184 15.70 -10.07 6.73
C PHE A 184 16.74 -10.88 5.94
N PRO A 185 16.39 -11.37 4.72
CA PRO A 185 17.37 -11.98 3.85
C PRO A 185 18.44 -10.97 3.45
N LYS A 186 19.68 -11.45 3.29
CA LYS A 186 20.81 -10.62 2.86
C LYS A 186 20.78 -10.45 1.33
N ILE A 187 19.85 -9.66 0.83
CA ILE A 187 19.63 -9.42 -0.61
C ILE A 187 19.80 -7.94 -0.99
N PHE A 188 20.38 -7.14 -0.09
CA PHE A 188 20.54 -5.70 -0.28
C PHE A 188 21.98 -5.36 -0.71
N GLY A 189 22.22 -4.09 -1.03
CA GLY A 189 23.51 -3.62 -1.52
C GLY A 189 23.73 -3.85 -3.01
N PRO A 190 24.83 -3.31 -3.57
CA PRO A 190 25.15 -3.44 -4.99
C PRO A 190 25.36 -4.89 -5.42
N GLY A 191 25.86 -5.74 -4.52
CA GLY A 191 26.09 -7.17 -4.75
C GLY A 191 24.94 -8.09 -4.31
N GLU A 192 23.81 -7.53 -3.85
CA GLU A 192 22.62 -8.27 -3.40
C GLU A 192 22.92 -9.39 -2.39
N ASN A 193 23.85 -9.13 -1.48
CA ASN A 193 24.35 -10.07 -0.48
C ASN A 193 24.54 -9.44 0.91
N GLU A 194 24.04 -8.22 1.11
CA GLU A 194 24.14 -7.47 2.36
C GLU A 194 22.80 -7.40 3.11
N ALA A 195 22.87 -7.15 4.42
CA ALA A 195 21.70 -6.87 5.25
C ALA A 195 21.23 -5.41 5.09
N LEU A 196 20.03 -5.10 5.59
CA LEU A 196 19.53 -3.74 5.69
C LEU A 196 20.52 -2.84 6.46
N SER A 197 20.74 -1.63 5.96
CA SER A 197 21.66 -0.67 6.57
C SER A 197 20.95 0.29 7.53
N SER A 198 21.09 0.03 8.83
CA SER A 198 20.72 1.01 9.86
C SER A 198 21.62 2.24 9.80
N GLU A 199 22.89 2.09 9.41
CA GLU A 199 23.85 3.20 9.31
C GLU A 199 23.41 4.22 8.24
N GLU A 200 23.09 3.76 7.03
CA GLU A 200 22.63 4.66 5.94
C GLU A 200 21.31 5.35 6.30
N THR A 201 20.41 4.62 6.95
CA THR A 201 19.15 5.17 7.48
C THR A 201 19.42 6.30 8.45
N MET A 202 20.22 6.05 9.49
CA MET A 202 20.52 7.04 10.51
C MET A 202 21.27 8.23 9.92
N LYS A 203 22.25 8.02 9.04
CA LYS A 203 22.97 9.11 8.37
C LYS A 203 22.03 10.06 7.64
N HIS A 204 21.08 9.54 6.88
CA HIS A 204 20.09 10.37 6.19
C HIS A 204 19.12 11.06 7.15
N PHE A 205 18.65 10.38 8.20
CA PHE A 205 17.78 11.00 9.20
C PHE A 205 18.49 12.08 10.02
N HIS A 206 19.76 11.93 10.37
CA HIS A 206 20.52 12.98 11.05
C HIS A 206 20.61 14.24 10.18
N ARG A 207 20.82 14.08 8.86
CA ARG A 207 20.80 15.22 7.92
C ARG A 207 19.43 15.90 7.89
N LEU A 208 18.37 15.11 7.76
CA LEU A 208 16.99 15.63 7.71
C LEU A 208 16.58 16.29 9.03
N SER A 209 16.94 15.71 10.17
CA SER A 209 16.62 16.25 11.50
C SER A 209 17.32 17.59 11.73
N LYS A 210 18.58 17.73 11.29
CA LYS A 210 19.28 19.03 11.29
C LYS A 210 18.56 20.07 10.44
N GLU A 211 18.12 19.71 9.24
CA GLU A 211 17.34 20.61 8.37
C GLU A 211 16.03 21.08 9.02
N ILE A 212 15.29 20.13 9.63
CA ILE A 212 14.03 20.42 10.34
C ILE A 212 14.29 21.34 11.53
N ASN A 213 15.28 21.03 12.37
CA ASN A 213 15.60 21.83 13.56
C ASN A 213 16.06 23.24 13.19
N LEU A 214 16.86 23.40 12.13
CA LEU A 214 17.22 24.73 11.61
C LEU A 214 15.99 25.52 11.17
N PHE A 215 15.05 24.89 10.47
CA PHE A 215 13.80 25.54 10.07
C PHE A 215 12.95 25.96 11.29
N LEU A 216 12.80 25.08 12.28
CA LEU A 216 12.03 25.36 13.50
C LEU A 216 12.64 26.52 14.29
N SER A 217 13.96 26.52 14.49
CA SER A 217 14.69 27.60 15.18
C SER A 217 14.55 28.94 14.46
N SER A 218 14.53 28.95 13.12
CA SER A 218 14.36 30.19 12.34
C SER A 218 12.98 30.83 12.51
N LYS A 219 11.94 30.02 12.77
CA LYS A 219 10.56 30.50 13.01
C LYS A 219 10.29 30.82 14.47
N GLN A 220 10.95 30.16 15.42
CA GLN A 220 10.72 30.39 16.85
C GLN A 220 11.15 31.80 17.28
N SER A 221 12.16 32.38 16.62
CA SER A 221 12.55 33.79 16.75
C SER A 221 11.47 34.79 16.31
N GLN A 222 10.41 34.36 15.60
CA GLN A 222 9.28 35.23 15.21
C GLN A 222 8.03 35.07 16.11
N VAL A 223 7.91 33.98 16.89
CA VAL A 223 6.68 33.63 17.65
C VAL A 223 6.76 33.99 19.14
N THR A 224 7.92 34.39 19.66
CA THR A 224 8.08 34.89 21.04
C THR A 224 7.31 36.20 21.32
N ALA A 225 6.61 36.77 20.34
CA ALA A 225 5.64 37.85 20.54
C ALA A 225 4.23 37.39 20.96
N ASN A 226 3.84 36.12 20.79
CA ASN A 226 2.46 35.65 21.02
C ASN A 226 2.36 34.34 21.82
N GLY A 227 2.91 34.32 23.05
CA GLY A 227 2.33 33.65 24.24
C GLY A 227 2.05 32.13 24.24
N ALA A 228 2.40 31.35 23.21
CA ALA A 228 2.17 29.91 23.21
C ALA A 228 3.46 29.14 23.58
N ASN A 229 3.48 28.57 24.79
CA ASN A 229 4.52 27.70 25.34
C ASN A 229 4.59 26.34 24.60
N GLY A 230 5.02 26.34 23.34
CA GLY A 230 5.48 25.13 22.65
C GLY A 230 6.95 24.89 22.98
N SER A 231 7.27 23.79 23.64
CA SER A 231 8.64 23.42 24.03
C SER A 231 9.60 23.47 22.83
N GLY A 232 10.53 24.43 22.85
CA GLY A 232 11.60 24.58 21.87
C GLY A 232 12.72 23.57 22.04
N SER A 233 12.38 22.29 22.15
CA SER A 233 13.37 21.20 22.08
C SER A 233 13.61 20.81 20.62
N GLU A 234 14.88 20.68 20.25
CA GLU A 234 15.27 20.08 18.97
C GLU A 234 14.62 18.70 18.82
N MET A 235 14.07 18.42 17.64
CA MET A 235 13.49 17.11 17.35
C MET A 235 14.60 16.07 17.20
N SER A 236 14.45 14.93 17.89
CA SER A 236 15.31 13.76 17.71
C SER A 236 15.03 13.05 16.38
N VAL A 237 15.93 12.15 15.96
CA VAL A 237 15.72 11.31 14.77
C VAL A 237 14.46 10.47 14.91
N GLU A 238 14.22 9.92 16.10
CA GLU A 238 13.05 9.09 16.41
C GLU A 238 11.76 9.92 16.35
N GLU A 239 11.78 11.16 16.82
CA GLU A 239 10.63 12.06 16.74
C GLU A 239 10.32 12.43 15.29
N VAL A 240 11.34 12.73 14.49
CA VAL A 240 11.22 12.99 13.04
C VAL A 240 10.67 11.76 12.32
N ALA A 241 11.25 10.58 12.55
CA ALA A 241 10.80 9.33 11.95
C ALA A 241 9.35 9.00 12.36
N MET A 242 9.00 9.16 13.63
CA MET A 242 7.63 8.96 14.13
C MET A 242 6.65 9.95 13.51
N GLY A 243 7.07 11.20 13.29
CA GLY A 243 6.28 12.21 12.58
C GLY A 243 5.88 11.74 11.18
N PHE A 244 6.83 11.21 10.41
CA PHE A 244 6.55 10.63 9.10
C PHE A 244 5.64 9.40 9.16
N ILE A 245 5.86 8.50 10.13
CA ILE A 245 4.97 7.34 10.32
C ILE A 245 3.53 7.77 10.62
N ARG A 246 3.34 8.82 11.42
CA ARG A 246 1.99 9.37 11.70
C ARG A 246 1.32 9.89 10.44
N VAL A 247 2.05 10.63 9.59
CA VAL A 247 1.55 11.11 8.30
C VAL A 247 1.20 9.94 7.37
N ALA A 248 2.05 8.93 7.27
CA ALA A 248 1.81 7.73 6.47
C ALA A 248 0.54 6.98 6.94
N ASN A 249 0.40 6.78 8.25
CA ASN A 249 -0.77 6.12 8.83
C ASN A 249 -2.06 6.88 8.54
N GLU A 250 -2.05 8.21 8.68
CA GLU A 250 -3.23 9.01 8.39
C GLU A 250 -3.60 8.97 6.90
N ALA A 251 -2.60 9.00 6.00
CA ALA A 251 -2.84 8.81 4.57
C ALA A 251 -3.50 7.45 4.26
N MET A 252 -3.07 6.38 4.94
CA MET A 252 -3.66 5.03 4.81
C MET A 252 -5.04 4.89 5.49
N CYS A 253 -5.35 5.70 6.50
CA CYS A 253 -6.67 5.71 7.15
C CYS A 253 -7.77 6.34 6.27
N ARG A 254 -7.42 7.34 5.45
CA ARG A 254 -8.37 8.05 4.55
C ARG A 254 -9.18 7.12 3.63
N PRO A 255 -8.57 6.21 2.84
CA PRO A 255 -9.35 5.30 1.99
C PRO A 255 -10.23 4.37 2.82
N ILE A 256 -9.77 3.95 4.02
CA ILE A 256 -10.57 3.12 4.92
C ILE A 256 -11.82 3.86 5.39
N ARG A 257 -11.72 5.16 5.71
CA ARG A 257 -12.91 5.98 6.02
C ARG A 257 -13.83 6.17 4.82
N ALA A 258 -13.26 6.27 3.60
CA ALA A 258 -14.05 6.37 2.37
C ALA A 258 -14.86 5.09 2.08
N LEU A 259 -14.27 3.90 2.24
CA LEU A 259 -14.97 2.62 2.03
C LEU A 259 -15.92 2.24 3.18
N THR A 260 -15.89 2.97 4.30
CA THR A 260 -16.74 2.70 5.48
C THR A 260 -17.66 3.88 5.82
N GLN A 261 -17.15 4.90 6.50
CA GLN A 261 -17.90 6.02 7.06
C GLN A 261 -18.67 6.77 5.97
N ALA A 262 -18.06 7.00 4.80
CA ALA A 262 -18.74 7.66 3.70
C ALA A 262 -19.90 6.84 3.10
N LYS A 263 -19.91 5.52 3.34
CA LYS A 263 -21.00 4.59 3.01
C LYS A 263 -21.95 4.32 4.19
N GLY A 264 -21.78 5.03 5.31
CA GLY A 264 -22.63 4.89 6.50
C GLY A 264 -22.24 3.74 7.44
N HIS A 265 -21.01 3.23 7.35
CA HIS A 265 -20.51 2.17 8.23
C HIS A 265 -19.58 2.71 9.32
N ASP A 266 -19.80 2.31 10.57
CA ASP A 266 -18.90 2.62 11.69
C ASP A 266 -17.65 1.72 11.65
N THR A 267 -16.46 2.34 11.49
CA THR A 267 -15.17 1.65 11.47
C THR A 267 -14.88 0.87 12.74
N SER A 268 -15.37 1.32 13.90
CA SER A 268 -15.09 0.69 15.20
C SER A 268 -15.71 -0.71 15.34
N GLN A 269 -16.74 -0.99 14.52
CA GLN A 269 -17.42 -2.30 14.46
C GLN A 269 -16.73 -3.30 13.51
N HIS A 270 -15.61 -2.91 12.88
CA HIS A 270 -14.88 -3.77 11.96
C HIS A 270 -13.68 -4.43 12.64
N VAL A 271 -13.27 -5.56 12.08
CA VAL A 271 -11.96 -6.17 12.32
C VAL A 271 -11.00 -5.75 11.22
N LEU A 272 -9.76 -5.41 11.56
CA LEU A 272 -8.71 -5.14 10.57
C LEU A 272 -7.97 -6.44 10.23
N ALA A 273 -8.12 -6.94 9.00
CA ALA A 273 -7.33 -8.03 8.46
C ALA A 273 -6.13 -7.46 7.70
N CYS A 274 -4.94 -7.61 8.28
CA CYS A 274 -3.71 -7.01 7.80
C CYS A 274 -2.81 -8.06 7.17
N PHE A 275 -2.34 -7.76 5.95
CA PHE A 275 -1.43 -8.59 5.18
C PHE A 275 -0.50 -7.70 4.33
N GLY A 276 0.30 -8.32 3.47
CA GLY A 276 1.39 -7.66 2.75
C GLY A 276 2.63 -7.49 3.62
N GLY A 277 3.79 -7.34 2.96
CA GLY A 277 5.10 -7.36 3.64
C GLY A 277 5.34 -6.18 4.60
N ALA A 278 4.60 -5.07 4.45
CA ALA A 278 4.75 -3.89 5.30
C ALA A 278 3.57 -3.66 6.25
N GLY A 279 2.44 -4.36 6.08
CA GLY A 279 1.21 -4.03 6.79
C GLY A 279 1.30 -4.16 8.30
N GLY A 280 1.93 -5.24 8.79
CA GLY A 280 2.07 -5.51 10.22
C GLY A 280 2.76 -4.39 11.00
N GLN A 281 3.61 -3.59 10.33
CA GLN A 281 4.33 -2.46 10.94
C GLN A 281 3.40 -1.28 11.29
N HIS A 282 2.21 -1.23 10.67
CA HIS A 282 1.25 -0.13 10.77
C HIS A 282 -0.10 -0.54 11.38
N ALA A 283 -0.42 -1.84 11.36
CA ALA A 283 -1.72 -2.39 11.72
C ALA A 283 -2.31 -1.85 13.03
N CYS A 284 -1.56 -1.91 14.13
CA CYS A 284 -2.05 -1.46 15.44
C CYS A 284 -2.32 0.06 15.49
N ALA A 285 -1.50 0.86 14.80
CA ALA A 285 -1.66 2.30 14.78
C ALA A 285 -2.88 2.71 13.95
N ILE A 286 -3.09 2.05 12.81
CA ILE A 286 -4.27 2.23 11.95
C ILE A 286 -5.54 1.79 12.67
N ALA A 287 -5.55 0.60 13.27
CA ALA A 287 -6.68 0.09 14.03
C ALA A 287 -7.09 1.07 15.15
N ARG A 288 -6.11 1.60 15.90
CA ARG A 288 -6.36 2.59 16.95
C ARG A 288 -6.93 3.90 16.39
N ALA A 289 -6.38 4.40 15.28
CA ALA A 289 -6.85 5.63 14.65
C ALA A 289 -8.28 5.52 14.09
N LEU A 290 -8.72 4.29 13.80
CA LEU A 290 -10.06 3.98 13.28
C LEU A 290 -11.02 3.42 14.34
N GLY A 291 -10.58 3.29 15.59
CA GLY A 291 -11.39 2.80 16.71
C GLY A 291 -11.63 1.28 16.71
N MET A 292 -10.88 0.51 15.91
CA MET A 292 -11.00 -0.94 15.84
C MET A 292 -10.31 -1.61 17.04
N LYS A 293 -10.95 -2.65 17.57
CA LYS A 293 -10.45 -3.38 18.76
C LYS A 293 -9.76 -4.70 18.43
N THR A 294 -9.89 -5.17 17.20
CA THR A 294 -9.38 -6.47 16.78
C THR A 294 -8.60 -6.32 15.49
N VAL A 295 -7.41 -6.91 15.47
CA VAL A 295 -6.52 -6.97 14.31
C VAL A 295 -6.15 -8.43 14.09
N PHE A 296 -6.33 -8.92 12.88
CA PHE A 296 -5.77 -10.19 12.41
C PHE A 296 -4.54 -9.90 11.56
N ILE A 297 -3.44 -10.58 11.88
CA ILE A 297 -2.20 -10.52 11.12
C ILE A 297 -2.04 -11.86 10.40
N HIS A 298 -2.13 -11.85 9.08
CA HIS A 298 -1.91 -13.06 8.28
C HIS A 298 -0.41 -13.27 8.08
N LYS A 299 0.05 -14.50 8.34
CA LYS A 299 1.46 -14.92 8.23
C LYS A 299 1.74 -15.52 6.86
#